data_AF-A0A673L0S4-F1
#
_entry.id   AF-A0A673L0S4-F1
#
_cell.length_a   1.000
_cell.length_b   1.000
_cell.length_c   1.000
_cell.angle_alpha   90.00
_cell.angle_beta   90.00
_cell.angle_gamma   90.00
#
_symmetry.space_group_name_H-M   'P 1'
#
loop_
_entity.id
_entity.type
_entity.pdbx_description
1 polymer ?
#
loop_
_entity_poly.entity_id
_entity_poly.type
_entity_poly.pdbx_seq_one_letter_code
_entity_poly.pdbx_strand_id
1 'polypeptide(L)'
;VPNPAQKTLFSSSFYYADETPVPVANCSAKEYNSNPKQIMPFKEFIQYWREYIQNGHSSPKGCLYVKDWHMQRNFPKHNTYKTPIYFSSDWLNEYWDTIEVDDYRFVYMGPKGSWTPFHADVFRSYSWSANICGRKKWLLYPPGQEEFLRDCHGNLAYDVTAPVLQDKGLYPQFEEACQPLEIIQEAGEIIFVPSGWHHQVYNLEDTISINHNWLNGCNLDIMWQFLQEELSSVQREIEEWHDTMDTCISIHHRFQVIMKSCTGIDYGAFASFLKTVASNRMSFLNSCPRNADNCQDLLDKSLFALGPQHAAFDLQRVLHIFESMLSNEDFKRLDPSALSFKPEELLQEIREAPPAEGSAPVSAPYS
;
A
#
# COMPACT_ATOMS: atom_id res chain seq x y z
N VAL A 1 -9.16 -2.70 32.54
CA VAL A 1 -10.60 -2.86 32.18
C VAL A 1 -10.71 -2.55 30.71
N PRO A 2 -11.31 -3.42 29.87
CA PRO A 2 -11.37 -3.17 28.43
C PRO A 2 -12.17 -1.90 28.13
N ASN A 3 -11.71 -1.11 27.17
CA ASN A 3 -12.43 0.08 26.70
C ASN A 3 -13.74 -0.35 25.98
N PRO A 4 -14.69 0.57 25.74
CA PRO A 4 -15.98 0.24 25.12
C PRO A 4 -15.86 -0.52 23.79
N ALA A 5 -14.93 -0.14 22.91
CA ALA A 5 -14.71 -0.80 21.62
C ALA A 5 -14.15 -2.23 21.79
N GLN A 6 -13.27 -2.46 22.76
CA GLN A 6 -12.78 -3.79 23.13
C GLN A 6 -13.89 -4.64 23.74
N LYS A 7 -14.77 -4.06 24.56
CA LYS A 7 -15.96 -4.77 25.05
C LYS A 7 -16.83 -5.21 23.87
N THR A 8 -17.03 -4.36 22.87
CA THR A 8 -17.76 -4.69 21.64
C THR A 8 -17.07 -5.76 20.81
N LEU A 9 -15.73 -5.77 20.70
CA LEU A 9 -15.00 -6.86 20.02
C LEU A 9 -15.13 -8.18 20.76
N PHE A 10 -14.99 -8.15 22.08
CA PHE A 10 -15.08 -9.34 22.91
C PHE A 10 -16.53 -9.79 23.14
N SER A 11 -17.53 -9.00 22.71
CA SER A 11 -18.96 -9.33 22.75
C SER A 11 -19.54 -9.52 21.34
N SER A 12 -19.75 -10.76 20.93
CA SER A 12 -20.63 -11.26 19.86
C SER A 12 -20.63 -10.63 18.45
N SER A 13 -19.92 -9.53 18.20
CA SER A 13 -20.05 -8.73 16.98
C SER A 13 -19.24 -9.29 15.81
N PHE A 14 -18.36 -10.27 16.06
CA PHE A 14 -17.50 -10.91 15.06
C PHE A 14 -17.71 -12.43 14.92
N TYR A 15 -18.80 -13.01 15.44
CA TYR A 15 -19.04 -14.47 15.30
C TYR A 15 -19.01 -14.95 13.85
N TYR A 16 -19.39 -14.09 12.90
CA TYR A 16 -19.34 -14.39 11.48
C TYR A 16 -17.91 -14.61 10.95
N ALA A 17 -16.88 -14.15 11.68
CA ALA A 17 -15.48 -14.23 11.33
C ALA A 17 -14.69 -15.27 12.14
N ASP A 18 -15.31 -16.01 13.07
CA ASP A 18 -14.61 -16.88 14.03
C ASP A 18 -13.65 -17.88 13.36
N GLU A 19 -14.08 -18.51 12.28
CA GLU A 19 -13.29 -19.48 11.51
C GLU A 19 -12.46 -18.83 10.39
N THR A 20 -12.56 -17.51 10.21
CA THR A 20 -11.83 -16.80 9.16
C THR A 20 -10.34 -16.87 9.44
N PRO A 21 -9.53 -17.34 8.48
CA PRO A 21 -8.08 -17.29 8.60
C PRO A 21 -7.63 -15.82 8.58
N VAL A 22 -6.88 -15.41 9.60
CA VAL A 22 -6.32 -14.06 9.70
C VAL A 22 -4.79 -14.09 9.76
N PRO A 23 -4.11 -13.13 9.11
CA PRO A 23 -2.66 -12.97 9.20
C PRO A 23 -2.27 -12.38 10.56
N VAL A 24 -1.39 -13.09 11.26
CA VAL A 24 -0.94 -12.74 12.61
C VAL A 24 0.59 -12.68 12.64
N ALA A 25 1.12 -11.49 12.86
CA ALA A 25 2.54 -11.21 13.04
C ALA A 25 2.97 -11.45 14.48
N ASN A 26 4.16 -12.01 14.70
CA ASN A 26 4.79 -12.09 16.02
C ASN A 26 5.78 -10.94 16.22
N CYS A 27 5.36 -9.92 16.96
CA CYS A 27 6.16 -8.72 17.25
C CYS A 27 7.35 -8.98 18.18
N SER A 28 7.46 -10.17 18.78
CA SER A 28 8.58 -10.58 19.63
C SER A 28 9.66 -11.35 18.87
N ALA A 29 9.47 -11.60 17.58
CA ALA A 29 10.40 -12.30 16.71
C ALA A 29 10.79 -11.43 15.51
N LYS A 30 11.99 -11.69 14.97
CA LYS A 30 12.53 -11.01 13.79
C LYS A 30 12.98 -12.07 12.79
N GLU A 31 12.42 -12.03 11.58
CA GLU A 31 12.84 -12.82 10.43
C GLU A 31 12.94 -11.89 9.22
N TYR A 32 14.09 -11.86 8.54
CA TYR A 32 14.35 -11.01 7.36
C TYR A 32 13.92 -9.54 7.53
N ASN A 33 14.33 -8.89 8.64
CA ASN A 33 13.94 -7.52 8.97
C ASN A 33 12.41 -7.26 9.03
N SER A 34 11.62 -8.30 9.33
CA SER A 34 10.18 -8.20 9.52
C SER A 34 9.70 -9.03 10.72
N ASN A 35 8.47 -8.77 11.16
CA ASN A 35 7.80 -9.68 12.09
C ASN A 35 7.32 -10.91 11.30
N PRO A 36 7.69 -12.14 11.70
CA PRO A 36 7.20 -13.33 11.01
C PRO A 36 5.69 -13.45 11.18
N LYS A 37 5.03 -13.86 10.09
CA LYS A 37 3.57 -13.98 10.02
C LYS A 37 3.15 -15.44 9.95
N GLN A 38 2.07 -15.76 10.62
CA GLN A 38 1.36 -17.02 10.48
C GLN A 38 -0.12 -16.76 10.23
N ILE A 39 -0.80 -17.72 9.63
CA ILE A 39 -2.26 -17.69 9.51
C ILE A 39 -2.86 -18.48 10.66
N MET A 40 -3.85 -17.93 11.35
CA MET A 40 -4.65 -18.65 12.35
C MET A 40 -6.12 -18.25 12.31
N PRO A 41 -7.04 -19.09 12.82
CA PRO A 41 -8.44 -18.72 12.95
C PRO A 41 -8.62 -17.48 13.84
N PHE A 42 -9.47 -16.55 13.44
CA PHE A 42 -9.75 -15.33 14.18
C PHE A 42 -10.14 -15.59 15.64
N LYS A 43 -10.98 -16.61 15.89
CA LYS A 43 -11.39 -17.01 17.25
C LYS A 43 -10.21 -17.36 18.15
N GLU A 44 -9.17 -17.99 17.59
CA GLU A 44 -7.97 -18.38 18.34
C GLU A 44 -7.13 -17.15 18.68
N PHE A 45 -7.01 -16.20 17.75
CA PHE A 45 -6.36 -14.91 18.01
C PHE A 45 -7.08 -14.14 19.12
N ILE A 46 -8.41 -14.06 19.08
CA ILE A 46 -9.21 -13.38 20.11
C ILE A 46 -9.06 -14.07 21.47
N GLN A 47 -9.05 -15.41 21.51
CA GLN A 47 -8.77 -16.14 22.74
C GLN A 47 -7.37 -15.82 23.29
N TYR A 48 -6.35 -15.88 22.44
CA TYR A 48 -4.99 -15.50 22.79
C TYR A 48 -4.93 -14.08 23.38
N TRP A 49 -5.59 -13.11 22.73
CA TRP A 49 -5.53 -11.71 23.17
C TRP A 49 -6.20 -11.52 24.54
N ARG A 50 -7.34 -12.20 24.79
CA ARG A 50 -7.97 -12.21 26.13
C ARG A 50 -7.04 -12.77 27.21
N GLU A 51 -6.39 -13.90 26.93
CA GLU A 51 -5.43 -14.52 27.85
C GLU A 51 -4.21 -13.61 28.07
N TYR A 52 -3.71 -12.97 27.01
CA TYR A 52 -2.60 -12.01 27.07
C TYR A 52 -2.90 -10.85 28.03
N ILE A 53 -4.09 -10.27 27.93
CA ILE A 53 -4.55 -9.20 28.84
C ILE A 53 -4.66 -9.72 30.28
N GLN A 54 -5.27 -10.90 30.48
CA GLN A 54 -5.45 -11.51 31.82
C GLN A 54 -4.11 -11.81 32.51
N ASN A 55 -3.09 -12.16 31.74
CA ASN A 55 -1.74 -12.45 32.22
C ASN A 55 -0.85 -11.19 32.33
N GLY A 56 -1.43 -9.99 32.38
CA GLY A 56 -0.69 -8.75 32.57
C GLY A 56 0.08 -8.29 31.33
N HIS A 57 -0.47 -8.55 30.14
CA HIS A 57 0.15 -8.26 28.83
C HIS A 57 1.42 -9.08 28.58
N SER A 58 1.32 -10.39 28.81
CA SER A 58 2.41 -11.33 28.55
C SER A 58 1.88 -12.69 28.11
N SER A 59 2.64 -13.38 27.25
CA SER A 59 2.34 -14.72 26.80
C SER A 59 3.62 -15.43 26.33
N PRO A 60 3.77 -16.74 26.56
CA PRO A 60 4.88 -17.52 25.99
C PRO A 60 4.87 -17.54 24.46
N LYS A 61 3.74 -17.24 23.82
CA LYS A 61 3.64 -17.12 22.35
C LYS A 61 4.24 -15.82 21.80
N GLY A 62 4.70 -14.91 22.67
CA GLY A 62 5.13 -13.56 22.31
C GLY A 62 3.95 -12.59 22.20
N CYS A 63 4.21 -11.43 21.61
CA CYS A 63 3.20 -10.40 21.30
C CYS A 63 2.68 -10.60 19.87
N LEU A 64 1.47 -11.14 19.72
CA LEU A 64 0.86 -11.42 18.42
C LEU A 64 -0.03 -10.26 17.97
N TYR A 65 0.04 -9.92 16.69
CA TYR A 65 -0.63 -8.77 16.09
C TYR A 65 -1.30 -9.15 14.78
N VAL A 66 -2.64 -9.01 14.68
CA VAL A 66 -3.31 -9.11 13.38
C VAL A 66 -2.92 -7.89 12.55
N LYS A 67 -2.27 -8.15 11.43
CA LYS A 67 -1.75 -7.13 10.51
C LYS A 67 -2.03 -7.58 9.08
N ASP A 68 -2.48 -6.63 8.24
CA ASP A 68 -2.83 -6.85 6.83
C ASP A 68 -4.05 -7.76 6.63
N TRP A 69 -5.05 -7.67 7.52
CA TRP A 69 -6.29 -8.45 7.34
C TRP A 69 -7.25 -7.77 6.37
N HIS A 70 -7.48 -8.42 5.22
CA HIS A 70 -8.37 -8.01 4.13
C HIS A 70 -9.87 -8.19 4.47
N MET A 71 -10.33 -7.57 5.55
CA MET A 71 -11.69 -7.77 6.08
C MET A 71 -12.77 -7.31 5.08
N GLN A 72 -12.55 -6.21 4.34
CA GLN A 72 -13.52 -5.70 3.37
C GLN A 72 -13.75 -6.73 2.24
N ARG A 73 -12.66 -7.33 1.74
CA ARG A 73 -12.72 -8.43 0.78
C ARG A 73 -13.32 -9.71 1.33
N ASN A 74 -13.02 -10.08 2.59
CA ASN A 74 -13.61 -11.26 3.21
C ASN A 74 -15.13 -11.11 3.44
N PHE A 75 -15.59 -9.87 3.69
CA PHE A 75 -16.96 -9.58 4.09
C PHE A 75 -17.56 -8.38 3.33
N PRO A 76 -17.66 -8.43 1.98
CA PRO A 76 -18.04 -7.27 1.17
C PRO A 76 -19.44 -6.74 1.48
N LYS A 77 -20.33 -7.60 2.02
CA LYS A 77 -21.70 -7.23 2.40
C LYS A 77 -21.82 -6.47 3.72
N HIS A 78 -20.77 -6.46 4.55
CA HIS A 78 -20.81 -5.83 5.87
C HIS A 78 -20.64 -4.31 5.80
N ASN A 79 -20.08 -3.78 4.71
CA ASN A 79 -19.90 -2.35 4.48
C ASN A 79 -19.36 -1.61 5.72
N THR A 80 -18.25 -2.12 6.27
CA THR A 80 -17.82 -1.81 7.64
C THR A 80 -17.40 -0.35 7.82
N TYR A 81 -16.93 0.31 6.76
CA TYR A 81 -16.65 1.73 6.76
C TYR A 81 -16.83 2.31 5.34
N LYS A 82 -16.88 3.64 5.27
CA LYS A 82 -16.83 4.39 4.00
C LYS A 82 -15.53 5.18 3.95
N THR A 83 -14.84 5.13 2.82
CA THR A 83 -13.64 5.93 2.58
C THR A 83 -14.01 7.43 2.60
N PRO A 84 -13.34 8.25 3.42
CA PRO A 84 -13.51 9.70 3.38
C PRO A 84 -13.27 10.27 1.98
N ILE A 85 -14.03 11.30 1.59
CA ILE A 85 -13.95 11.88 0.24
C ILE A 85 -12.53 12.36 -0.14
N TYR A 86 -11.75 12.82 0.84
CA TYR A 86 -10.36 13.26 0.65
C TYR A 86 -9.43 12.14 0.15
N PHE A 87 -9.83 10.88 0.35
CA PHE A 87 -9.08 9.68 -0.03
C PHE A 87 -9.81 8.89 -1.14
N SER A 88 -10.81 9.48 -1.80
CA SER A 88 -11.68 8.77 -2.76
C SER A 88 -11.10 8.64 -4.17
N SER A 89 -10.08 9.43 -4.52
CA SER A 89 -9.29 9.21 -5.74
C SER A 89 -8.31 8.05 -5.50
N ASP A 90 -8.82 6.84 -5.40
CA ASP A 90 -8.11 5.63 -4.99
C ASP A 90 -7.90 4.70 -6.18
N TRP A 91 -6.88 4.99 -6.99
CA TRP A 91 -6.63 4.23 -8.21
C TRP A 91 -6.18 2.80 -7.91
N LEU A 92 -5.48 2.61 -6.77
CA LEU A 92 -4.96 1.31 -6.36
C LEU A 92 -6.11 0.33 -6.16
N ASN A 93 -7.08 0.68 -5.32
CA ASN A 93 -8.18 -0.23 -5.06
C ASN A 93 -9.22 -0.21 -6.19
N GLU A 94 -9.34 0.85 -6.98
CA GLU A 94 -10.12 0.84 -8.23
C GLU A 94 -9.65 -0.30 -9.16
N TYR A 95 -8.33 -0.45 -9.34
CA TYR A 95 -7.78 -1.54 -10.15
C TYR A 95 -8.07 -2.91 -9.53
N TRP A 96 -7.78 -3.09 -8.24
CA TRP A 96 -7.93 -4.39 -7.59
C TRP A 96 -9.38 -4.84 -7.45
N ASP A 97 -10.30 -3.91 -7.21
CA ASP A 97 -11.74 -4.17 -7.22
C ASP A 97 -12.21 -4.58 -8.62
N THR A 98 -11.69 -3.94 -9.68
CA THR A 98 -12.07 -4.24 -11.07
C THR A 98 -11.71 -5.68 -11.47
N ILE A 99 -10.55 -6.17 -11.00
CA ILE A 99 -10.10 -7.54 -11.33
C ILE A 99 -10.50 -8.58 -10.26
N GLU A 100 -11.07 -8.14 -9.13
CA GLU A 100 -11.51 -8.97 -8.01
C GLU A 100 -10.40 -9.87 -7.41
N VAL A 101 -9.14 -9.46 -7.53
CA VAL A 101 -7.97 -10.25 -7.10
C VAL A 101 -7.47 -9.88 -5.72
N ASP A 102 -7.55 -8.61 -5.31
CA ASP A 102 -7.03 -8.15 -4.02
C ASP A 102 -7.68 -6.87 -3.50
N ASP A 103 -7.24 -6.38 -2.34
CA ASP A 103 -7.47 -5.02 -1.88
C ASP A 103 -6.33 -4.52 -0.97
N TYR A 104 -6.14 -3.21 -0.90
CA TYR A 104 -5.15 -2.56 -0.04
C TYR A 104 -5.86 -1.84 1.11
N ARG A 105 -6.83 -2.55 1.71
CA ARG A 105 -7.71 -2.11 2.78
C ARG A 105 -7.63 -3.11 3.92
N PHE A 106 -6.98 -2.68 5.00
CA PHE A 106 -6.52 -3.59 6.03
C PHE A 106 -7.13 -3.25 7.38
N VAL A 107 -7.48 -4.30 8.11
CA VAL A 107 -7.72 -4.20 9.55
C VAL A 107 -6.47 -4.64 10.29
N TYR A 108 -6.11 -3.84 11.27
CA TYR A 108 -5.02 -4.09 12.18
C TYR A 108 -5.57 -4.14 13.59
N MET A 109 -5.23 -5.18 14.34
CA MET A 109 -5.67 -5.28 15.74
C MET A 109 -4.73 -6.13 16.58
N GLY A 110 -4.51 -5.69 17.81
CA GLY A 110 -3.75 -6.49 18.76
C GLY A 110 -3.39 -5.75 20.03
N PRO A 111 -2.66 -6.44 20.91
CA PRO A 111 -2.48 -6.00 22.26
C PRO A 111 -1.55 -4.80 22.39
N LYS A 112 -1.62 -4.13 23.54
CA LYS A 112 -0.57 -3.20 23.97
C LYS A 112 0.82 -3.85 23.81
N GLY A 113 1.75 -3.11 23.21
CA GLY A 113 3.12 -3.57 22.96
C GLY A 113 3.32 -4.21 21.58
N SER A 114 2.24 -4.47 20.84
CA SER A 114 2.36 -4.80 19.41
C SER A 114 2.87 -3.59 18.63
N TRP A 115 3.65 -3.83 17.58
CA TRP A 115 4.30 -2.78 16.82
C TRP A 115 4.62 -3.25 15.40
N THR A 116 4.89 -2.29 14.51
CA THR A 116 5.34 -2.56 13.13
C THR A 116 6.73 -1.95 12.95
N PRO A 117 7.71 -2.74 12.47
CA PRO A 117 9.06 -2.30 12.12
C PRO A 117 9.11 -1.11 11.18
N PHE A 118 10.27 -0.46 11.12
CA PHE A 118 10.50 0.66 10.23
C PHE A 118 10.38 0.25 8.76
N HIS A 119 9.49 0.90 8.02
CA HIS A 119 9.19 0.61 6.62
C HIS A 119 8.56 1.82 5.94
N ALA A 120 8.47 1.82 4.62
CA ALA A 120 7.51 2.65 3.91
C ALA A 120 6.46 1.76 3.26
N ASP A 121 5.31 2.37 2.98
CA ASP A 121 4.17 1.66 2.41
C ASP A 121 4.46 1.09 1.03
N VAL A 122 3.76 -0.01 0.71
CA VAL A 122 3.79 -0.71 -0.58
C VAL A 122 3.65 0.27 -1.75
N PHE A 123 4.40 0.05 -2.83
CA PHE A 123 4.44 0.94 -4.00
C PHE A 123 4.82 2.39 -3.73
N ARG A 124 5.38 2.69 -2.54
CA ARG A 124 5.51 4.06 -2.02
C ARG A 124 4.17 4.81 -2.06
N SER A 125 3.06 4.08 -1.87
CA SER A 125 1.71 4.63 -1.88
C SER A 125 1.49 5.66 -0.77
N TYR A 126 0.39 6.39 -0.86
CA TYR A 126 -0.18 7.04 0.31
C TYR A 126 -0.78 6.00 1.24
N SER A 127 -0.89 6.34 2.52
CA SER A 127 -1.64 5.55 3.49
C SER A 127 -2.41 6.44 4.44
N TRP A 128 -3.57 5.98 4.89
CA TRP A 128 -4.29 6.59 5.99
C TRP A 128 -4.60 5.52 7.03
N SER A 129 -4.48 5.87 8.30
CA SER A 129 -4.81 4.99 9.41
C SER A 129 -5.82 5.66 10.32
N ALA A 130 -7.04 5.10 10.40
CA ALA A 130 -8.05 5.51 11.36
C ALA A 130 -7.94 4.64 12.61
N ASN A 131 -7.63 5.25 13.74
CA ASN A 131 -7.51 4.54 15.01
C ASN A 131 -8.89 4.40 15.66
N ILE A 132 -9.48 3.22 15.61
CA ILE A 132 -10.83 2.96 16.12
C ILE A 132 -10.83 2.96 17.65
N CYS A 133 -9.80 2.36 18.25
CA CYS A 133 -9.61 2.37 19.69
C CYS A 133 -8.15 2.11 20.07
N GLY A 134 -7.77 2.50 21.29
CA GLY A 134 -6.40 2.41 21.76
C GLY A 134 -5.59 3.65 21.38
N ARG A 135 -4.27 3.56 21.46
CA ARG A 135 -3.34 4.68 21.25
C ARG A 135 -2.14 4.19 20.49
N LYS A 136 -1.72 4.93 19.46
CA LYS A 136 -0.54 4.61 18.66
C LYS A 136 0.52 5.68 18.78
N LYS A 137 1.78 5.27 18.83
CA LYS A 137 2.94 6.13 18.65
C LYS A 137 3.52 5.89 17.27
N TRP A 138 3.59 6.95 16.47
CA TRP A 138 4.21 6.95 15.16
C TRP A 138 5.55 7.68 15.23
N LEU A 139 6.56 7.10 14.60
CA LEU A 139 7.84 7.73 14.30
C LEU A 139 7.91 7.84 12.78
N LEU A 140 7.82 9.07 12.24
CA LEU A 140 7.81 9.30 10.79
C LEU A 140 9.08 10.03 10.35
N TYR A 141 9.66 9.56 9.26
CA TYR A 141 10.83 10.14 8.61
C TYR A 141 10.46 10.58 7.19
N PRO A 142 10.81 11.81 6.79
CA PRO A 142 10.58 12.26 5.42
C PRO A 142 11.45 11.44 4.43
N PRO A 143 11.02 11.34 3.15
CA PRO A 143 11.77 10.62 2.12
C PRO A 143 13.22 11.08 2.03
N GLY A 144 14.13 10.13 1.82
CA GLY A 144 15.58 10.32 1.79
C GLY A 144 16.26 10.16 3.15
N GLN A 145 15.54 10.21 4.27
CA GLN A 145 16.14 9.99 5.59
C GLN A 145 16.44 8.52 5.87
N GLU A 146 15.75 7.61 5.21
CA GLU A 146 15.99 6.17 5.28
C GLU A 146 17.43 5.79 4.91
N GLU A 147 18.09 6.56 4.03
CA GLU A 147 19.45 6.28 3.58
C GLU A 147 20.47 6.42 4.73
N PHE A 148 20.24 7.36 5.65
CA PHE A 148 21.03 7.49 6.88
C PHE A 148 20.71 6.43 7.94
N LEU A 149 19.61 5.69 7.74
CA LEU A 149 19.14 4.62 8.62
C LEU A 149 19.42 3.22 8.02
N ARG A 150 20.30 3.14 7.02
CA ARG A 150 20.82 1.88 6.50
C ARG A 150 22.09 1.45 7.23
N ASP A 151 22.24 0.14 7.38
CA ASP A 151 23.49 -0.44 7.82
C ASP A 151 24.55 -0.42 6.70
N CYS A 152 25.79 -0.80 7.02
CA CYS A 152 26.90 -0.86 6.07
C CYS A 152 26.73 -1.92 4.97
N HIS A 153 25.67 -2.74 5.03
CA HIS A 153 25.27 -3.69 4.01
C HIS A 153 24.08 -3.18 3.17
N GLY A 154 23.60 -1.95 3.42
CA GLY A 154 22.47 -1.34 2.72
C GLY A 154 21.10 -1.74 3.27
N ASN A 155 21.03 -2.55 4.34
CA ASN A 155 19.76 -2.95 4.93
C ASN A 155 19.17 -1.82 5.77
N LEU A 156 17.87 -1.61 5.63
CA LEU A 156 17.14 -0.65 6.46
C LEU A 156 17.14 -1.09 7.94
N ALA A 157 17.26 -0.12 8.85
CA ALA A 157 17.08 -0.35 10.28
C ALA A 157 15.76 -1.05 10.57
N TYR A 158 15.79 -2.10 11.38
CA TYR A 158 14.58 -2.82 11.80
C TYR A 158 13.78 -2.06 12.87
N ASP A 159 14.51 -1.48 13.83
CA ASP A 159 13.95 -0.66 14.91
C ASP A 159 14.76 0.64 15.00
N VAL A 160 14.14 1.76 14.62
CA VAL A 160 14.79 3.09 14.62
C VAL A 160 15.06 3.65 16.02
N THR A 161 14.62 2.94 17.07
CA THR A 161 14.90 3.28 18.47
C THR A 161 15.98 2.39 19.09
N ALA A 162 16.47 1.39 18.36
CA ALA A 162 17.42 0.43 18.89
C ALA A 162 18.80 1.06 19.17
N PRO A 163 19.43 0.76 20.32
CA PRO A 163 20.75 1.29 20.67
C PRO A 163 21.86 0.95 19.66
N VAL A 164 21.68 -0.11 18.87
CA VAL A 164 22.63 -0.56 17.85
C VAL A 164 22.88 0.49 16.76
N LEU A 165 21.95 1.42 16.54
CA LEU A 165 22.12 2.51 15.59
C LEU A 165 23.28 3.46 15.94
N GLN A 166 23.72 3.46 17.21
CA GLN A 166 24.87 4.24 17.66
C GLN A 166 26.22 3.59 17.30
N ASP A 167 26.22 2.34 16.82
CA ASP A 167 27.43 1.68 16.34
C ASP A 167 27.83 2.24 14.96
N LYS A 168 28.83 3.12 14.95
CA LYS A 168 29.34 3.75 13.71
C LYS A 168 29.96 2.76 12.72
N GLY A 169 30.34 1.56 13.15
CA GLY A 169 30.81 0.51 12.26
C GLY A 169 29.66 -0.12 11.48
N LEU A 170 28.48 -0.22 12.10
CA LEU A 170 27.30 -0.81 11.48
C LEU A 170 26.41 0.23 10.80
N TYR A 171 26.18 1.39 11.42
CA TYR A 171 25.38 2.50 10.88
C TYR A 171 26.24 3.76 10.77
N PRO A 172 27.11 3.85 9.74
CA PRO A 172 28.11 4.92 9.65
C PRO A 172 27.52 6.32 9.50
N GLN A 173 26.30 6.43 8.95
CA GLN A 173 25.65 7.70 8.65
C GLN A 173 24.52 8.06 9.61
N PHE A 174 24.30 7.28 10.68
CA PHE A 174 23.16 7.48 11.59
C PHE A 174 23.10 8.88 12.21
N GLU A 175 24.26 9.48 12.51
CA GLU A 175 24.34 10.83 13.09
C GLU A 175 23.86 11.93 12.12
N GLU A 176 23.73 11.63 10.83
CA GLU A 176 23.23 12.54 9.78
C GLU A 176 21.69 12.51 9.68
N ALA A 177 21.05 11.48 10.22
CA ALA A 177 19.60 11.34 10.21
C ALA A 177 18.93 12.42 11.07
N CYS A 178 17.83 12.98 10.56
CA CYS A 178 17.01 13.89 11.33
C CYS A 178 16.30 13.15 12.48
N GLN A 179 15.82 13.89 13.47
CA GLN A 179 14.92 13.31 14.46
C GLN A 179 13.57 12.97 13.80
N PRO A 180 12.92 11.85 14.17
CA PRO A 180 11.62 11.52 13.64
C PRO A 180 10.58 12.54 14.07
N LEU A 181 9.59 12.77 13.21
CA LEU A 181 8.34 13.35 13.66
C LEU A 181 7.61 12.33 14.52
N GLU A 182 7.50 12.60 15.82
CA GLU A 182 6.80 11.76 16.77
C GLU A 182 5.34 12.22 16.92
N ILE A 183 4.39 11.32 16.68
CA ILE A 183 2.95 11.58 16.80
C ILE A 183 2.32 10.53 17.70
N ILE A 184 1.55 10.98 18.69
CA ILE A 184 0.61 10.12 19.41
C ILE A 184 -0.76 10.27 18.77
N GLN A 185 -1.24 9.19 18.17
CA GLN A 185 -2.57 9.10 17.60
C GLN A 185 -3.52 8.51 18.65
N GLU A 186 -4.53 9.29 19.02
CA GLU A 186 -5.59 8.93 19.97
C GLU A 186 -6.74 8.21 19.25
N ALA A 187 -7.69 7.67 20.02
CA ALA A 187 -8.87 6.99 19.47
C ALA A 187 -9.79 8.00 18.74
N GLY A 188 -10.27 7.62 17.56
CA GLY A 188 -11.11 8.44 16.68
C GLY A 188 -10.33 9.31 15.70
N GLU A 189 -8.99 9.40 15.83
CA GLU A 189 -8.16 10.19 14.93
C GLU A 189 -7.75 9.43 13.67
N ILE A 190 -7.57 10.17 12.58
CA ILE A 190 -7.04 9.67 11.31
C ILE A 190 -5.70 10.35 11.05
N ILE A 191 -4.68 9.55 10.77
CA ILE A 191 -3.38 10.03 10.27
C ILE A 191 -3.27 9.75 8.78
N PHE A 192 -2.74 10.71 8.04
CA PHE A 192 -2.34 10.57 6.63
C PHE A 192 -0.82 10.47 6.57
N VAL A 193 -0.33 9.44 5.90
CA VAL A 193 1.09 9.18 5.63
C VAL A 193 1.35 9.49 4.16
N PRO A 194 2.18 10.51 3.84
CA PRO A 194 2.48 10.83 2.46
C PRO A 194 3.37 9.76 1.80
N SER A 195 3.39 9.77 0.47
CA SER A 195 4.17 8.85 -0.36
C SER A 195 5.66 8.88 0.01
N GLY A 196 6.26 7.70 0.17
CA GLY A 196 7.69 7.52 0.47
C GLY A 196 8.09 7.78 1.93
N TRP A 197 7.17 8.17 2.82
CA TRP A 197 7.51 8.39 4.23
C TRP A 197 7.74 7.07 4.95
N HIS A 198 8.98 6.85 5.38
CA HIS A 198 9.31 5.69 6.20
C HIS A 198 8.84 5.94 7.63
N HIS A 199 8.26 4.93 8.26
CA HIS A 199 7.66 5.06 9.56
C HIS A 199 7.68 3.76 10.36
N GLN A 200 7.62 3.92 11.68
CA GLN A 200 7.54 2.85 12.67
C GLN A 200 6.39 3.15 13.63
N VAL A 201 5.63 2.11 14.00
CA VAL A 201 4.37 2.30 14.75
C VAL A 201 4.30 1.38 15.94
N TYR A 202 4.01 1.91 17.12
CA TYR A 202 3.79 1.17 18.35
C TYR A 202 2.37 1.34 18.84
N ASN A 203 1.71 0.24 19.22
CA ASN A 203 0.43 0.27 19.92
C ASN A 203 0.71 0.42 21.43
N LEU A 204 0.50 1.62 21.97
CA LEU A 204 0.71 1.95 23.38
C LEU A 204 -0.39 1.37 24.29
N GLU A 205 -1.52 1.02 23.69
CA GLU A 205 -2.67 0.35 24.30
C GLU A 205 -3.19 -0.75 23.36
N ASP A 206 -4.05 -1.63 23.86
CA ASP A 206 -4.81 -2.58 23.06
C ASP A 206 -5.58 -1.83 21.94
N THR A 207 -5.22 -2.09 20.69
CA THR A 207 -5.53 -1.19 19.56
C THR A 207 -6.24 -1.91 18.44
N ILE A 208 -7.15 -1.18 17.78
CA ILE A 208 -7.79 -1.58 16.53
C ILE A 208 -7.77 -0.39 15.60
N SER A 209 -7.31 -0.59 14.38
CA SER A 209 -7.30 0.44 13.36
C SER A 209 -7.68 -0.10 11.99
N ILE A 210 -8.15 0.82 11.16
CA ILE A 210 -8.32 0.61 9.72
C ILE A 210 -7.16 1.32 9.05
N ASN A 211 -6.44 0.61 8.20
CA ASN A 211 -5.38 1.14 7.36
C ASN A 211 -5.77 0.96 5.90
N HIS A 212 -5.44 1.94 5.07
CA HIS A 212 -5.84 1.92 3.66
C HIS A 212 -4.75 2.62 2.85
N ASN A 213 -4.16 1.87 1.92
CA ASN A 213 -3.18 2.39 0.98
C ASN A 213 -3.83 2.75 -0.34
N TRP A 214 -3.40 3.86 -0.93
CA TRP A 214 -3.87 4.27 -2.25
C TRP A 214 -2.84 5.09 -3.04
N LEU A 215 -3.08 5.18 -4.33
CA LEU A 215 -2.31 5.96 -5.29
C LEU A 215 -3.27 6.80 -6.13
N ASN A 216 -2.76 7.89 -6.69
CA ASN A 216 -3.48 8.68 -7.68
C ASN A 216 -2.50 9.42 -8.61
N GLY A 217 -3.03 10.33 -9.42
CA GLY A 217 -2.23 11.11 -10.36
C GLY A 217 -1.11 11.93 -9.72
N CYS A 218 -1.15 12.20 -8.41
CA CYS A 218 -0.16 13.01 -7.71
C CYS A 218 1.10 12.25 -7.26
N ASN A 219 1.07 10.91 -7.22
CA ASN A 219 2.22 10.09 -6.81
C ASN A 219 2.50 8.89 -7.74
N LEU A 220 1.85 8.84 -8.90
CA LEU A 220 2.03 7.75 -9.85
C LEU A 220 3.47 7.67 -10.40
N ASP A 221 4.14 8.81 -10.57
CA ASP A 221 5.55 8.91 -10.95
C ASP A 221 6.47 8.25 -9.93
N ILE A 222 6.21 8.43 -8.63
CA ILE A 222 6.98 7.82 -7.54
C ILE A 222 6.84 6.29 -7.60
N MET A 223 5.63 5.78 -7.82
CA MET A 223 5.42 4.34 -8.01
C MET A 223 6.16 3.83 -9.25
N TRP A 224 6.08 4.54 -10.38
CA TRP A 224 6.76 4.12 -11.60
C TRP A 224 8.28 4.11 -11.43
N GLN A 225 8.85 5.08 -10.74
CA GLN A 225 10.27 5.09 -10.39
C GLN A 225 10.64 3.91 -9.48
N PHE A 226 9.85 3.66 -8.43
CA PHE A 226 10.04 2.51 -7.54
C PHE A 226 10.06 1.19 -8.31
N LEU A 227 9.11 0.97 -9.22
CA LEU A 227 9.08 -0.27 -10.04
C LEU A 227 10.34 -0.43 -10.91
N GLN A 228 10.88 0.67 -11.45
CA GLN A 228 12.13 0.62 -12.23
C GLN A 228 13.34 0.28 -11.36
N GLU A 229 13.41 0.84 -10.15
CA GLU A 229 14.47 0.56 -9.19
C GLU A 229 14.43 -0.91 -8.72
N GLU A 230 13.25 -1.44 -8.43
CA GLU A 230 13.06 -2.84 -8.03
C GLU A 230 13.46 -3.80 -9.15
N LEU A 231 13.05 -3.54 -10.39
CA LEU A 231 13.47 -4.35 -11.53
C LEU A 231 15.00 -4.31 -11.71
N SER A 232 15.60 -3.13 -11.56
CA SER A 232 17.06 -2.98 -11.63
C SER A 232 17.77 -3.75 -10.52
N SER A 233 17.19 -3.80 -9.31
CA SER A 233 17.73 -4.60 -8.21
C SER A 233 17.69 -6.10 -8.51
N VAL A 234 16.54 -6.59 -8.98
CA VAL A 234 16.36 -7.98 -9.40
C VAL A 234 17.34 -8.37 -10.50
N GLN A 235 17.56 -7.48 -11.49
CA GLN A 235 18.53 -7.70 -12.56
C GLN A 235 19.96 -7.87 -12.02
N ARG A 236 20.41 -6.95 -11.16
CA ARG A 236 21.75 -7.01 -10.54
C ARG A 236 21.95 -8.29 -9.73
N GLU A 237 20.96 -8.66 -8.92
CA GLU A 237 21.04 -9.86 -8.09
C GLU A 237 21.15 -11.15 -8.91
N ILE A 238 20.58 -11.21 -10.12
CA ILE A 238 20.56 -12.41 -10.95
C ILE A 238 21.75 -12.47 -11.91
N GLU A 239 22.24 -11.32 -12.40
CA GLU A 239 23.44 -11.25 -13.23
C GLU A 239 24.67 -11.87 -12.54
N GLU A 240 24.72 -11.81 -11.21
CA GLU A 240 25.75 -12.46 -10.39
C GLU A 240 25.73 -14.01 -10.46
N TRP A 241 24.66 -14.62 -10.98
CA TRP A 241 24.49 -16.09 -11.08
C TRP A 241 24.43 -16.59 -12.53
N HIS A 242 24.83 -15.76 -13.50
CA HIS A 242 24.47 -15.91 -14.92
C HIS A 242 25.21 -16.99 -15.74
N ASP A 243 26.10 -17.80 -15.13
CA ASP A 243 26.95 -18.75 -15.86
C ASP A 243 26.21 -19.89 -16.63
N THR A 244 24.87 -19.93 -16.67
CA THR A 244 24.11 -21.05 -17.25
C THR A 244 22.85 -20.73 -18.07
N MET A 245 22.52 -19.49 -18.43
CA MET A 245 21.14 -19.19 -18.88
C MET A 245 20.93 -18.85 -20.38
N ASP A 246 20.14 -19.72 -21.03
CA ASP A 246 19.67 -19.66 -22.42
C ASP A 246 18.71 -18.48 -22.70
N THR A 247 19.03 -17.71 -23.75
CA THR A 247 18.23 -16.68 -24.46
C THR A 247 17.66 -15.49 -23.67
N CYS A 248 17.81 -14.29 -24.23
CA CYS A 248 17.40 -13.01 -23.61
C CYS A 248 15.89 -12.92 -23.27
N ILE A 249 14.99 -13.48 -24.08
CA ILE A 249 13.54 -13.44 -23.79
C ILE A 249 13.19 -14.22 -22.51
N SER A 250 13.84 -15.37 -22.29
CA SER A 250 13.67 -16.20 -21.10
C SER A 250 14.14 -15.48 -19.83
N ILE A 251 15.18 -14.65 -19.91
CA ILE A 251 15.71 -13.95 -18.75
C ILE A 251 14.82 -12.78 -18.32
N HIS A 252 14.32 -11.97 -19.27
CA HIS A 252 13.44 -10.86 -18.94
C HIS A 252 12.12 -11.31 -18.32
N HIS A 253 11.55 -12.43 -18.81
CA HIS A 253 10.37 -13.02 -18.18
C HIS A 253 10.64 -13.42 -16.72
N ARG A 254 11.82 -13.98 -16.41
CA ARG A 254 12.19 -14.33 -15.03
C ARG A 254 12.33 -13.10 -14.14
N PHE A 255 12.91 -12.01 -14.64
CA PHE A 255 12.98 -10.75 -13.89
C PHE A 255 11.60 -10.25 -13.50
N GLN A 256 10.64 -10.29 -14.43
CA GLN A 256 9.25 -9.89 -14.16
C GLN A 256 8.57 -10.82 -13.14
N VAL A 257 8.80 -12.14 -13.22
CA VAL A 257 8.26 -13.10 -12.23
C VAL A 257 8.80 -12.83 -10.83
N ILE A 258 10.11 -12.59 -10.71
CA ILE A 258 10.76 -12.33 -9.41
C ILE A 258 10.29 -10.97 -8.87
N MET A 259 10.31 -9.92 -9.70
CA MET A 259 9.78 -8.61 -9.35
C MET A 259 8.34 -8.68 -8.86
N LYS A 260 7.47 -9.43 -9.53
CA LYS A 260 6.08 -9.63 -9.10
C LYS A 260 6.01 -10.29 -7.74
N SER A 261 6.88 -11.24 -7.45
CA SER A 261 6.92 -11.91 -6.14
C SER A 261 7.42 -10.98 -5.02
N CYS A 262 8.31 -10.03 -5.34
CA CYS A 262 8.87 -9.08 -4.38
C CYS A 262 7.94 -7.89 -4.12
N THR A 263 7.32 -7.34 -5.17
CA THR A 263 6.58 -6.08 -5.12
C THR A 263 5.06 -6.26 -5.17
N GLY A 264 4.57 -7.40 -5.65
CA GLY A 264 3.15 -7.71 -5.86
C GLY A 264 2.65 -7.46 -7.29
N ILE A 265 3.38 -6.69 -8.10
CA ILE A 265 3.04 -6.44 -9.52
C ILE A 265 4.28 -6.47 -10.40
N ASP A 266 4.07 -6.77 -11.68
CA ASP A 266 5.09 -6.63 -12.72
C ASP A 266 4.75 -5.44 -13.64
N TYR A 267 5.60 -5.14 -14.61
CA TYR A 267 5.34 -4.05 -15.56
C TYR A 267 4.06 -4.25 -16.38
N GLY A 268 3.68 -5.49 -16.69
CA GLY A 268 2.44 -5.78 -17.44
C GLY A 268 1.18 -5.54 -16.60
N ALA A 269 1.23 -5.90 -15.32
CA ALA A 269 0.20 -5.58 -14.35
C ALA A 269 0.11 -4.06 -14.13
N PHE A 270 1.24 -3.35 -14.07
CA PHE A 270 1.24 -1.88 -14.00
C PHE A 270 0.63 -1.23 -15.26
N ALA A 271 0.90 -1.77 -16.45
CA ALA A 271 0.24 -1.31 -17.68
C ALA A 271 -1.28 -1.56 -17.65
N SER A 272 -1.71 -2.70 -17.11
CA SER A 272 -3.12 -3.04 -16.92
C SER A 272 -3.81 -2.14 -15.88
N PHE A 273 -3.07 -1.75 -14.83
CA PHE A 273 -3.49 -0.74 -13.87
C PHE A 273 -3.75 0.61 -14.54
N LEU A 274 -2.79 1.13 -15.32
CA LEU A 274 -2.94 2.40 -16.05
C LEU A 274 -4.12 2.36 -17.04
N LYS A 275 -4.28 1.23 -17.75
CA LYS A 275 -5.42 0.99 -18.63
C LYS A 275 -6.75 1.08 -17.89
N THR A 276 -6.85 0.44 -16.74
CA THR A 276 -8.09 0.41 -15.96
C THR A 276 -8.52 1.82 -15.56
N VAL A 277 -7.59 2.59 -14.99
CA VAL A 277 -7.84 4.00 -14.63
C VAL A 277 -8.23 4.80 -15.87
N ALA A 278 -7.46 4.71 -16.96
CA ALA A 278 -7.75 5.46 -18.18
C ALA A 278 -9.13 5.16 -18.76
N SER A 279 -9.48 3.87 -18.91
CA SER A 279 -10.79 3.46 -19.41
C SER A 279 -11.94 4.00 -18.56
N ASN A 280 -11.80 3.98 -17.23
CA ASN A 280 -12.83 4.48 -16.32
C ASN A 280 -12.98 6.00 -16.43
N ARG A 281 -11.88 6.77 -16.51
CA ARG A 281 -11.95 8.22 -16.70
C ARG A 281 -12.52 8.62 -18.06
N MET A 282 -12.12 7.94 -19.14
CA MET A 282 -12.68 8.18 -20.48
C MET A 282 -14.18 7.87 -20.52
N SER A 283 -14.61 6.76 -19.93
CA SER A 283 -16.02 6.39 -19.79
C SER A 283 -16.83 7.47 -19.06
N PHE A 284 -16.29 7.97 -17.94
CA PHE A 284 -16.90 9.04 -17.15
C PHE A 284 -17.03 10.36 -17.94
N LEU A 285 -15.97 10.81 -18.62
CA LEU A 285 -15.99 12.05 -19.41
C LEU A 285 -16.94 11.97 -20.60
N ASN A 286 -17.00 10.82 -21.27
CA ASN A 286 -17.96 10.57 -22.36
C ASN A 286 -19.42 10.53 -21.88
N SER A 287 -19.65 10.32 -20.58
CA SER A 287 -20.98 10.16 -19.98
C SER A 287 -21.57 11.45 -19.37
N CYS A 288 -20.89 12.60 -19.51
CA CYS A 288 -21.18 13.85 -18.77
C CYS A 288 -22.62 14.41 -18.94
N PRO A 289 -23.21 15.00 -17.87
CA PRO A 289 -23.95 14.31 -16.84
C PRO A 289 -25.40 14.02 -17.30
N ARG A 290 -25.67 12.86 -17.89
CA ARG A 290 -27.06 12.46 -18.19
C ARG A 290 -27.75 11.69 -17.07
N ASN A 291 -27.03 11.19 -16.05
CA ASN A 291 -27.59 10.24 -15.06
C ASN A 291 -26.84 10.22 -13.71
N ALA A 292 -26.74 11.34 -12.98
CA ALA A 292 -26.20 11.32 -11.61
C ALA A 292 -27.07 10.44 -10.66
N ASP A 293 -28.37 10.35 -10.92
CA ASP A 293 -29.36 9.71 -10.02
C ASP A 293 -29.40 8.17 -10.12
N ASN A 294 -28.71 7.54 -11.09
CA ASN A 294 -28.73 6.08 -11.31
C ASN A 294 -27.42 5.37 -10.95
N CYS A 295 -26.46 6.09 -10.40
CA CYS A 295 -25.14 5.58 -10.09
C CYS A 295 -25.17 4.67 -8.85
N GLN A 296 -25.06 3.35 -9.04
CA GLN A 296 -25.03 2.37 -7.95
C GLN A 296 -23.60 2.08 -7.46
N ASP A 297 -22.61 2.14 -8.36
CA ASP A 297 -21.20 1.81 -8.09
C ASP A 297 -20.47 2.87 -7.24
N LEU A 298 -19.54 2.43 -6.39
CA LEU A 298 -18.72 3.29 -5.52
C LEU A 298 -17.71 4.12 -6.32
N LEU A 299 -17.15 3.55 -7.40
CA LEU A 299 -16.22 4.26 -8.27
C LEU A 299 -16.91 5.44 -8.95
N ASP A 300 -18.04 5.19 -9.59
CA ASP A 300 -18.82 6.24 -10.26
C ASP A 300 -19.19 7.35 -9.27
N LYS A 301 -19.65 7.02 -8.05
CA LYS A 301 -19.96 8.03 -7.01
C LYS A 301 -18.76 8.90 -6.67
N SER A 302 -17.57 8.29 -6.61
CA SER A 302 -16.32 9.00 -6.32
C SER A 302 -15.95 9.92 -7.48
N LEU A 303 -16.05 9.45 -8.73
CA LEU A 303 -15.78 10.27 -9.92
C LEU A 303 -16.78 11.43 -10.06
N PHE A 304 -18.07 11.20 -9.81
CA PHE A 304 -19.07 12.27 -9.78
C PHE A 304 -18.79 13.31 -8.69
N ALA A 305 -18.33 12.87 -7.52
CA ALA A 305 -17.97 13.77 -6.42
C ALA A 305 -16.71 14.60 -6.71
N LEU A 306 -15.73 14.03 -7.42
CA LEU A 306 -14.49 14.70 -7.82
C LEU A 306 -14.67 15.61 -9.04
N GLY A 307 -15.52 15.20 -9.98
CA GLY A 307 -15.90 15.99 -11.15
C GLY A 307 -15.02 15.81 -12.40
N PRO A 308 -15.44 16.36 -13.55
CA PRO A 308 -14.78 16.16 -14.84
C PRO A 308 -13.38 16.77 -14.93
N GLN A 309 -13.09 17.87 -14.22
CA GLN A 309 -11.75 18.44 -14.20
C GLN A 309 -10.75 17.50 -13.52
N HIS A 310 -11.16 16.82 -12.46
CA HIS A 310 -10.33 15.81 -11.79
C HIS A 310 -10.08 14.62 -12.70
N ALA A 311 -11.11 14.12 -13.39
CA ALA A 311 -10.95 13.02 -14.34
C ALA A 311 -10.02 13.36 -15.52
N ALA A 312 -10.07 14.62 -16.01
CA ALA A 312 -9.14 15.09 -17.04
C ALA A 312 -7.69 15.20 -16.52
N PHE A 313 -7.49 15.67 -15.29
CA PHE A 313 -6.18 15.65 -14.63
C PHE A 313 -5.65 14.21 -14.51
N ASP A 314 -6.48 13.28 -14.05
CA ASP A 314 -6.13 11.87 -13.91
C ASP A 314 -5.67 11.28 -15.26
N LEU A 315 -6.41 11.54 -16.36
CA LEU A 315 -6.01 11.10 -17.70
C LEU A 315 -4.69 11.69 -18.18
N GLN A 316 -4.43 12.97 -17.91
CA GLN A 316 -3.16 13.60 -18.26
C GLN A 316 -1.99 12.95 -17.51
N ARG A 317 -2.19 12.60 -16.23
CA ARG A 317 -1.17 11.90 -15.43
C ARG A 317 -0.96 10.47 -15.94
N VAL A 318 -2.01 9.75 -16.29
CA VAL A 318 -1.89 8.43 -16.92
C VAL A 318 -1.15 8.54 -18.25
N LEU A 319 -1.51 9.47 -19.13
CA LEU A 319 -0.85 9.69 -20.42
C LEU A 319 0.66 9.90 -20.25
N HIS A 320 1.04 10.80 -19.35
CA HIS A 320 2.44 11.14 -19.10
C HIS A 320 3.27 9.92 -18.66
N ILE A 321 2.77 9.15 -17.70
CA ILE A 321 3.47 7.97 -17.19
C ILE A 321 3.46 6.83 -18.21
N PHE A 322 2.35 6.67 -18.94
CA PHE A 322 2.23 5.64 -19.97
C PHE A 322 3.21 5.90 -21.14
N GLU A 323 3.40 7.15 -21.57
CA GLU A 323 4.42 7.52 -22.55
C GLU A 323 5.85 7.25 -22.06
N SER A 324 6.14 7.54 -20.78
CA SER A 324 7.42 7.20 -20.15
C SER A 324 7.64 5.68 -20.15
N MET A 325 6.62 4.90 -19.78
CA MET A 325 6.67 3.44 -19.76
C MET A 325 6.87 2.85 -21.16
N LEU A 326 6.18 3.35 -22.18
CA LEU A 326 6.39 2.93 -23.58
C LEU A 326 7.79 3.26 -24.11
N SER A 327 8.43 4.28 -23.54
CA SER A 327 9.79 4.66 -23.88
C SER A 327 10.85 3.84 -23.13
N ASN A 328 10.48 3.15 -22.05
CA ASN A 328 11.37 2.35 -21.22
C ASN A 328 11.80 1.06 -21.94
N GLU A 329 13.11 0.78 -21.94
CA GLU A 329 13.69 -0.36 -22.68
C GLU A 329 13.30 -1.72 -22.10
N ASP A 330 13.15 -1.84 -20.79
CA ASP A 330 12.73 -3.10 -20.17
C ASP A 330 11.25 -3.40 -20.44
N PHE A 331 10.41 -2.37 -20.53
CA PHE A 331 9.02 -2.53 -20.95
C PHE A 331 8.92 -3.02 -22.40
N LYS A 332 9.71 -2.47 -23.32
CA LYS A 332 9.74 -2.90 -24.73
C LYS A 332 10.18 -4.36 -24.93
N ARG A 333 10.88 -4.93 -23.95
CA ARG A 333 11.34 -6.34 -23.96
C ARG A 333 10.30 -7.31 -23.41
N LEU A 334 9.19 -6.83 -22.87
CA LEU A 334 8.09 -7.71 -22.47
C LEU A 334 7.55 -8.46 -23.69
N ASP A 335 7.14 -9.71 -23.47
CA ASP A 335 6.40 -10.46 -24.47
C ASP A 335 5.08 -9.72 -24.75
N PRO A 336 4.79 -9.29 -26.00
CA PRO A 336 3.54 -8.61 -26.32
C PRO A 336 2.29 -9.41 -25.96
N SER A 337 2.38 -10.75 -25.92
CA SER A 337 1.29 -11.63 -25.50
C SER A 337 1.01 -11.60 -23.99
N ALA A 338 1.93 -11.06 -23.19
CA ALA A 338 1.73 -10.87 -21.75
C ALA A 338 0.75 -9.73 -21.43
N LEU A 339 0.48 -8.84 -22.40
CA LEU A 339 -0.49 -7.75 -22.26
C LEU A 339 -1.84 -8.15 -22.84
N SER A 340 -2.92 -7.86 -22.10
CA SER A 340 -4.29 -8.12 -22.54
C SER A 340 -4.83 -7.10 -23.55
N PHE A 341 -4.01 -6.14 -23.97
CA PHE A 341 -4.37 -5.02 -24.84
C PHE A 341 -3.15 -4.53 -25.63
N LYS A 342 -3.39 -3.77 -26.70
CA LYS A 342 -2.31 -3.14 -27.47
C LYS A 342 -1.97 -1.76 -26.88
N PRO A 343 -0.74 -1.53 -26.42
CA PRO A 343 -0.40 -0.27 -25.78
C PRO A 343 -0.53 0.95 -26.71
N GLU A 344 -0.22 0.80 -28.00
CA GLU A 344 -0.31 1.90 -28.97
C GLU A 344 -1.77 2.32 -29.23
N GLU A 345 -2.71 1.38 -29.22
CA GLU A 345 -4.14 1.66 -29.35
C GLU A 345 -4.65 2.44 -28.13
N LEU A 346 -4.29 1.99 -26.91
CA LEU A 346 -4.64 2.69 -25.68
C LEU A 346 -4.05 4.11 -25.63
N LEU A 347 -2.79 4.28 -26.06
CA LEU A 347 -2.15 5.60 -26.10
C LEU A 347 -2.94 6.56 -27.01
N GLN A 348 -3.40 6.07 -28.16
CA GLN A 348 -4.20 6.88 -29.08
C GLN A 348 -5.57 7.21 -28.49
N GLU A 349 -6.25 6.25 -27.87
CA GLU A 349 -7.53 6.47 -27.19
C GLU A 349 -7.42 7.56 -26.10
N ILE A 350 -6.37 7.52 -25.28
CA ILE A 350 -6.16 8.53 -24.22
C ILE A 350 -5.93 9.92 -24.82
N ARG A 351 -5.18 10.02 -25.92
CA ARG A 351 -4.91 11.30 -26.61
C ARG A 351 -6.14 11.90 -27.28
N GLU A 352 -7.07 11.06 -27.71
CA GLU A 352 -8.33 11.46 -28.35
C GLU A 352 -9.46 11.71 -27.34
N ALA A 353 -9.24 11.40 -26.05
CA ALA A 353 -10.23 11.59 -25.00
C ALA A 353 -10.68 13.06 -24.90
N PRO A 354 -11.99 13.32 -24.69
CA PRO A 354 -12.51 14.67 -24.65
C PRO A 354 -11.90 15.47 -23.48
N PRO A 355 -11.50 16.74 -23.71
CA PRO A 355 -11.07 17.60 -22.61
C PRO A 355 -12.26 17.93 -21.71
N ALA A 356 -12.01 18.20 -20.42
CA ALA A 356 -13.06 18.71 -19.53
C ALA A 356 -13.59 20.04 -20.09
N GLU A 357 -14.91 20.20 -20.18
CA GLU A 357 -15.54 21.46 -20.62
C GLU A 357 -14.99 22.63 -19.80
N GLY A 358 -14.44 23.64 -20.48
CA GLY A 358 -13.86 24.83 -19.85
C GLY A 358 -12.42 24.71 -19.34
N SER A 359 -11.71 23.62 -19.62
CA SER A 359 -10.29 23.48 -19.22
C SER A 359 -9.35 24.38 -20.05
N ALA A 360 -8.76 25.38 -19.40
CA ALA A 360 -7.50 25.95 -19.86
C ALA A 360 -6.37 24.93 -19.58
N PRO A 361 -5.29 24.89 -20.40
CA PRO A 361 -4.16 24.01 -20.13
C PRO A 361 -3.60 24.32 -18.73
N VAL A 362 -3.70 23.34 -17.83
CA VAL A 362 -3.09 23.42 -16.50
C VAL A 362 -1.58 23.37 -16.73
N SER A 363 -0.89 24.48 -16.50
CA SER A 363 0.57 24.52 -16.47
C SER A 363 1.07 23.53 -15.43
N ALA A 364 2.01 22.67 -15.82
CA ALA A 364 2.61 21.63 -14.98
C ALA A 364 2.97 22.16 -13.57
N PRO A 365 2.71 21.39 -12.50
CA PRO A 365 3.22 21.76 -11.19
C PRO A 365 4.75 21.65 -11.19
N TYR A 366 5.35 22.64 -10.52
CA TYR A 366 6.76 22.95 -10.39
C TYR A 366 7.72 21.75 -10.37
N SER A 367 8.75 21.88 -11.21
CA SER A 367 9.99 21.10 -11.30
C SER A 367 10.77 20.98 -10.00
#